data_AF-A0A2N5YKY2-F1
#
_entry.id   AF-A0A2N5YKY2-F1
#
_cell.length_a   1.000
_cell.length_b   1.000
_cell.length_c   1.000
_cell.angle_alpha   90.00
_cell.angle_beta   90.00
_cell.angle_gamma   90.00
#
_symmetry.space_group_name_H-M   'P 1'
#
loop_
_entity.id
_entity.type
_entity.pdbx_description
1 polymer ?
#
loop_
_entity_poly.entity_id
_entity_poly.type
_entity_poly.pdbx_seq_one_letter_code
_entity_poly.pdbx_strand_id
1 'polypeptide(L)'
;MPSFKPEDIVLVDQLDDKNSFNISLQLKEINPLLKIFLPELEIANGTSLNASLEASLSELIIHLNSGYIKYSDYAAQNLAASLKLKDRQFSFQSLSDSLNISSAFSLNQFEVNLEGYNDSLLYDMHWFNRDSTINSGDIASLITFKKSREGVLPSIKANLIPSEIILDDQVWQLEESEIVTDSSSIRILGFAISKEQLYINMYGTVSGREGDSLYVVFNQVNLENLNMLTRSSGITLGGILNGSGSLTNLYDNPTFYTQLDVADFAFNGDVLGDMIFYSNWNPKDENISLITRLKKGKIEPVVVAGTYKPEGQLMDFGINLDRLKLNLLSPYLDGILSSVSGRLNGDVELKGSLKKPVIDGNLFLQRAAFKVDYLNTSYNFTDEIHITSKEISFEDTKIWDQTGNYALASGTISHKNFSDINMDINLRTDQFLFLNTNEKLNSTYYGKAIASGLINLKGPPDNLVMDVSAKTGKGTKFFIPLDSGGEVDEFDFISFVDNEIGVSEEKEEKVDLSGMQMNFELEVTPDAEVQIIFDSKVGDIIRGRGNANLLMEINTLGKFNMYGDYIIESGDYLFTLQNVINKKFDV
;
A
#
# COMPACT_ATOMS: atom_id res chain seq x y z
N MET A 1 -5.22 -57.48 14.12
CA MET A 1 -4.44 -58.04 13.00
C MET A 1 -4.93 -57.32 11.74
N PRO A 2 -4.03 -56.69 10.98
CA PRO A 2 -2.95 -57.40 10.28
C PRO A 2 -1.58 -57.12 10.90
N SER A 3 -0.79 -58.19 10.99
CA SER A 3 0.62 -58.18 11.36
C SER A 3 1.45 -57.91 10.11
N PHE A 4 2.26 -56.85 10.11
CA PHE A 4 3.39 -56.76 9.20
C PHE A 4 4.62 -57.34 9.92
N LYS A 5 4.95 -58.56 9.52
CA LYS A 5 6.21 -59.23 9.86
C LYS A 5 7.27 -58.66 8.90
N PRO A 6 8.40 -58.10 9.37
CA PRO A 6 9.50 -57.79 8.47
C PRO A 6 10.03 -59.12 7.90
N GLU A 7 10.20 -59.19 6.59
CA GLU A 7 11.02 -60.23 5.95
C GLU A 7 12.45 -60.14 6.49
N ASP A 8 13.09 -61.31 6.58
CA ASP A 8 14.43 -61.47 7.14
C ASP A 8 15.43 -60.52 6.45
N ILE A 9 15.95 -59.57 7.20
CA ILE A 9 17.12 -58.77 6.80
C ILE A 9 18.29 -59.74 6.70
N VAL A 10 18.70 -60.05 5.48
CA VAL A 10 20.00 -60.68 5.23
C VAL A 10 21.06 -59.63 5.54
N LEU A 11 21.62 -59.69 6.75
CA LEU A 11 22.88 -59.04 7.07
C LEU A 11 23.97 -59.70 6.22
N VAL A 12 24.34 -59.06 5.11
CA VAL A 12 25.60 -59.37 4.44
C VAL A 12 26.70 -58.67 5.24
N ASP A 13 27.30 -59.42 6.16
CA ASP A 13 28.56 -59.08 6.81
C ASP A 13 29.68 -59.05 5.76
N GLN A 14 29.91 -57.87 5.20
CA GLN A 14 31.26 -57.39 4.90
C GLN A 14 31.33 -55.95 5.42
N LEU A 15 31.77 -55.80 6.66
CA LEU A 15 32.31 -54.54 7.17
C LEU A 15 33.54 -54.22 6.32
N ASP A 16 33.35 -53.37 5.31
CA ASP A 16 34.45 -52.71 4.63
C ASP A 16 35.14 -51.82 5.68
N ASP A 17 36.45 -51.99 5.89
CA ASP A 17 37.25 -51.21 6.87
C ASP A 17 37.25 -49.69 6.58
N LYS A 18 36.58 -49.29 5.50
CA LYS A 18 36.28 -47.94 5.09
C LYS A 18 34.83 -47.66 5.45
N ASN A 19 34.62 -47.10 6.63
CA ASN A 19 33.32 -46.58 7.09
C ASN A 19 32.80 -45.48 6.13
N SER A 20 32.19 -45.92 5.03
CA SER A 20 31.61 -45.14 3.95
C SER A 20 30.09 -45.25 4.03
N PHE A 21 29.39 -44.12 4.09
CA PHE A 21 27.93 -44.08 4.18
C PHE A 21 27.38 -43.14 3.11
N ASN A 22 26.40 -43.62 2.34
CA ASN A 22 25.64 -42.80 1.41
C ASN A 22 24.18 -42.75 1.86
N ILE A 23 23.63 -41.55 1.98
CA ILE A 23 22.25 -41.28 2.41
C ILE A 23 21.58 -40.50 1.28
N SER A 24 20.46 -41.01 0.79
CA SER A 24 19.59 -40.30 -0.15
C SER A 24 18.21 -40.17 0.44
N LEU A 25 17.79 -38.93 0.71
CA LEU A 25 16.53 -38.59 1.33
C LEU A 25 15.70 -37.78 0.34
N GLN A 26 14.44 -38.18 0.14
CA GLN A 26 13.47 -37.40 -0.63
C GLN A 26 12.29 -37.04 0.27
N LEU A 27 12.17 -35.75 0.59
CA LEU A 27 11.10 -35.21 1.41
C LEU A 27 9.84 -35.06 0.55
N LYS A 28 8.73 -35.67 0.96
CA LYS A 28 7.42 -35.51 0.30
C LYS A 28 6.61 -34.45 1.04
N GLU A 29 5.73 -34.85 1.93
CA GLU A 29 4.88 -33.94 2.70
C GLU A 29 5.48 -33.72 4.10
N ILE A 30 6.60 -33.02 4.18
CA ILE A 30 7.30 -32.78 5.46
C ILE A 30 6.68 -31.62 6.25
N ASN A 31 6.03 -30.67 5.57
CA ASN A 31 5.51 -29.44 6.19
C ASN A 31 4.51 -29.67 7.34
N PRO A 32 3.61 -30.67 7.34
CA PRO A 32 2.78 -30.97 8.51
C PRO A 32 3.58 -31.31 9.77
N LEU A 33 4.73 -31.97 9.63
CA LEU A 33 5.63 -32.27 10.73
C LEU A 33 6.41 -31.01 11.15
N LEU A 34 6.93 -30.25 10.18
CA LEU A 34 7.65 -28.99 10.46
C LEU A 34 6.76 -27.99 11.20
N LYS A 35 5.47 -27.91 10.88
CA LYS A 35 4.52 -27.04 11.61
C LYS A 35 4.46 -27.29 13.12
N ILE A 36 4.85 -28.48 13.59
CA ILE A 36 4.87 -28.82 15.02
C ILE A 36 6.19 -28.38 15.69
N PHE A 37 7.32 -28.52 14.98
CA PHE A 37 8.65 -28.34 15.57
C PHE A 37 9.34 -27.03 15.16
N LEU A 38 9.09 -26.57 13.93
CA LEU A 38 9.66 -25.40 13.26
C LEU A 38 8.56 -24.73 12.40
N PRO A 39 7.58 -24.06 13.02
CA PRO A 39 6.40 -23.54 12.31
C PRO A 39 6.70 -22.47 11.26
N GLU A 40 7.85 -21.80 11.37
CA GLU A 40 8.30 -20.78 10.42
C GLU A 40 9.03 -21.38 9.21
N LEU A 41 9.34 -22.68 9.22
CA LEU A 41 10.06 -23.35 8.14
C LEU A 41 9.09 -24.12 7.23
N GLU A 42 9.08 -23.76 5.96
CA GLU A 42 8.38 -24.50 4.91
C GLU A 42 9.37 -24.93 3.83
N ILE A 43 9.24 -26.16 3.38
CA ILE A 43 10.12 -26.78 2.38
C ILE A 43 9.27 -27.36 1.26
N ALA A 44 9.72 -27.21 0.02
CA ALA A 44 9.04 -27.79 -1.14
C ALA A 44 8.91 -29.31 -1.04
N ASN A 45 7.75 -29.81 -1.44
CA ASN A 45 7.58 -31.23 -1.68
C ASN A 45 8.54 -31.69 -2.78
N GLY A 46 9.16 -32.85 -2.59
CA GLY A 46 10.16 -33.39 -3.49
C GLY A 46 11.59 -32.95 -3.21
N THR A 47 11.84 -32.14 -2.17
CA THR A 47 13.19 -31.72 -1.77
C THR A 47 14.08 -32.94 -1.53
N SER A 48 15.24 -32.95 -2.20
CA SER A 48 16.20 -34.06 -2.12
C SER A 48 17.43 -33.64 -1.33
N LEU A 49 17.85 -34.48 -0.39
CA LEU A 49 19.12 -34.35 0.33
C LEU A 49 19.93 -35.62 0.10
N ASN A 50 21.10 -35.49 -0.51
CA ASN A 50 22.06 -36.57 -0.69
C ASN A 50 23.29 -36.26 0.16
N ALA A 51 23.70 -37.18 1.02
CA ALA A 51 24.89 -37.05 1.83
C ALA A 51 25.82 -38.26 1.65
N SER A 52 27.12 -38.01 1.54
CA SER A 52 28.16 -39.02 1.45
C SER A 52 29.21 -38.75 2.54
N LEU A 53 29.40 -39.72 3.44
CA LEU A 53 30.37 -39.66 4.53
C LEU A 53 31.44 -40.72 4.30
N GLU A 54 32.68 -40.30 4.11
CA GLU A 54 33.87 -41.14 4.02
C GLU A 54 34.73 -40.94 5.26
N ALA A 55 34.46 -41.71 6.32
CA ALA A 55 35.11 -41.50 7.61
C ALA A 55 36.63 -41.73 7.55
N SER A 56 37.10 -42.63 6.67
CA SER A 56 38.55 -42.86 6.46
C SER A 56 39.29 -41.64 5.89
N LEU A 57 38.56 -40.77 5.18
CA LEU A 57 39.07 -39.54 4.58
C LEU A 57 38.65 -38.28 5.37
N SER A 58 37.94 -38.45 6.49
CA SER A 58 37.29 -37.35 7.23
C SER A 58 36.51 -36.40 6.31
N GLU A 59 35.84 -36.95 5.30
CA GLU A 59 35.14 -36.18 4.27
C GLU A 59 33.63 -36.41 4.38
N LEU A 60 32.85 -35.33 4.45
CA LEU A 60 31.40 -35.33 4.38
C LEU A 60 30.96 -34.36 3.28
N ILE A 61 30.21 -34.87 2.31
CA ILE A 61 29.63 -34.08 1.22
C ILE A 61 28.12 -34.15 1.35
N ILE A 62 27.44 -33.02 1.32
CA ILE A 62 25.98 -32.93 1.31
C ILE A 62 25.56 -32.09 0.10
N HIS A 63 24.58 -32.58 -0.63
CA HIS A 63 23.89 -31.87 -1.70
C HIS A 63 22.41 -31.76 -1.34
N LEU A 64 21.88 -30.56 -1.41
CA LEU A 64 20.48 -30.24 -1.17
C LEU A 64 19.92 -29.59 -2.43
N ASN A 65 18.77 -30.09 -2.92
CA ASN A 65 18.00 -29.44 -3.97
C ASN A 65 16.55 -29.31 -3.51
N SER A 66 16.00 -28.10 -3.59
CA SER A 66 14.64 -27.81 -3.18
C SER A 66 13.99 -26.85 -4.14
N GLY A 67 12.72 -27.10 -4.50
CA GLY A 67 11.95 -26.16 -5.32
C GLY A 67 11.73 -24.81 -4.61
N TYR A 68 11.61 -24.82 -3.28
CA TYR A 68 11.68 -23.64 -2.45
C TYR A 68 11.98 -24.00 -0.99
N ILE A 69 12.68 -23.11 -0.29
CA ILE A 69 12.78 -23.12 1.16
C ILE A 69 12.37 -21.76 1.67
N LYS A 70 11.40 -21.73 2.59
CA LYS A 70 10.92 -20.51 3.24
C LYS A 70 11.18 -20.61 4.74
N TYR A 71 11.78 -19.56 5.29
CA TYR A 71 11.93 -19.38 6.73
C TYR A 71 11.46 -17.98 7.12
N SER A 72 10.34 -17.89 7.86
CA SER A 72 9.71 -16.61 8.18
C SER A 72 9.40 -15.80 6.90
N ASP A 73 9.90 -14.57 6.78
CA ASP A 73 9.72 -13.71 5.60
C ASP A 73 10.67 -14.03 4.45
N TYR A 74 11.70 -14.85 4.69
CA TYR A 74 12.71 -15.18 3.69
C TYR A 74 12.29 -16.40 2.88
N ALA A 75 12.39 -16.33 1.55
CA ALA A 75 12.09 -17.47 0.69
C ALA A 75 13.08 -17.57 -0.47
N ALA A 76 13.80 -18.69 -0.54
CA ALA A 76 14.65 -19.03 -1.67
C ALA A 76 13.90 -19.95 -2.65
N GLN A 77 13.90 -19.61 -3.93
CA GLN A 77 13.32 -20.41 -5.02
C GLN A 77 14.39 -21.20 -5.75
N ASN A 78 14.08 -22.45 -6.11
CA ASN A 78 14.96 -23.38 -6.81
C ASN A 78 16.37 -23.41 -6.20
N LEU A 79 16.44 -23.63 -4.89
CA LEU A 79 17.68 -23.66 -4.13
C LEU A 79 18.45 -24.96 -4.39
N ALA A 80 19.67 -24.82 -4.89
CA ALA A 80 20.69 -25.87 -4.89
C ALA A 80 21.81 -25.47 -3.92
N ALA A 81 22.18 -26.36 -3.01
CA ALA A 81 23.26 -26.12 -2.07
C ALA A 81 24.18 -27.34 -1.95
N SER A 82 25.47 -27.08 -1.79
CA SER A 82 26.48 -28.09 -1.52
C SER A 82 27.30 -27.70 -0.32
N LEU A 83 27.45 -28.63 0.61
CA LEU A 83 28.34 -28.53 1.76
C LEU A 83 29.41 -29.60 1.62
N LYS A 84 30.68 -29.20 1.73
CA LYS A 84 31.81 -30.10 1.84
C LYS A 84 32.57 -29.80 3.13
N LEU A 85 32.70 -30.83 3.96
CA LEU A 85 33.55 -30.84 5.14
C LEU A 85 34.68 -31.81 4.88
N LYS A 86 35.93 -31.36 4.99
CA LYS A 86 37.11 -32.22 4.88
C LYS A 86 38.15 -31.80 5.89
N ASP A 87 38.52 -32.71 6.77
CA ASP A 87 39.44 -32.43 7.88
C ASP A 87 38.95 -31.24 8.74
N ARG A 88 39.56 -30.06 8.57
CA ARG A 88 39.23 -28.80 9.27
C ARG A 88 38.80 -27.69 8.31
N GLN A 89 38.55 -28.06 7.06
CA GLN A 89 38.05 -27.18 6.00
C GLN A 89 36.54 -27.39 5.83
N PHE A 90 35.87 -26.27 5.64
CA PHE A 90 34.44 -26.18 5.38
C PHE A 90 34.29 -25.39 4.08
N SER A 91 33.56 -25.93 3.11
CA SER A 91 33.19 -25.22 1.89
C SER A 91 31.69 -25.36 1.73
N PHE A 92 30.99 -24.24 1.58
CA PHE A 92 29.56 -24.23 1.31
C PHE A 92 29.28 -23.32 0.13
N GLN A 93 28.54 -23.83 -0.85
CA GLN A 93 28.05 -23.07 -1.98
C GLN A 93 26.54 -23.24 -2.05
N SER A 94 25.82 -22.15 -2.28
CA SER A 94 24.40 -22.20 -2.61
C SER A 94 24.06 -21.28 -3.75
N LEU A 95 23.21 -21.74 -4.65
CA LEU A 95 22.63 -20.99 -5.75
C LEU A 95 21.11 -21.08 -5.67
N SER A 96 20.44 -19.96 -5.88
CA SER A 96 18.99 -19.88 -6.00
C SER A 96 18.59 -18.95 -7.13
N ASP A 97 17.48 -19.26 -7.80
CA ASP A 97 16.96 -18.40 -8.85
C ASP A 97 16.54 -17.03 -8.28
N SER A 98 15.96 -17.06 -7.08
CA SER A 98 15.68 -15.85 -6.31
C SER A 98 15.68 -16.10 -4.80
N LEU A 99 16.04 -15.07 -4.04
CA LEU A 99 15.87 -14.95 -2.59
C LEU A 99 14.98 -13.74 -2.31
N ASN A 100 13.75 -13.99 -1.86
CA ASN A 100 12.87 -12.97 -1.34
C ASN A 100 13.26 -12.65 0.10
N ILE A 101 13.59 -11.39 0.38
CA ILE A 101 13.91 -10.89 1.73
C ILE A 101 12.68 -10.23 2.37
N SER A 102 11.81 -9.65 1.53
CA SER A 102 10.52 -9.11 1.93
C SER A 102 9.53 -9.20 0.77
N SER A 103 8.28 -8.78 0.99
CA SER A 103 7.28 -8.69 -0.08
C SER A 103 7.66 -7.71 -1.20
N ALA A 104 8.58 -6.77 -0.94
CA ALA A 104 8.96 -5.71 -1.87
C ALA A 104 10.39 -5.86 -2.41
N PHE A 105 11.17 -6.86 -1.95
CA PHE A 105 12.58 -7.00 -2.30
C PHE A 105 13.00 -8.46 -2.49
N SER A 106 13.52 -8.75 -3.68
CA SER A 106 14.07 -10.04 -4.06
C SER A 106 15.45 -9.87 -4.68
N LEU A 107 16.35 -10.81 -4.41
CA LEU A 107 17.65 -10.93 -5.06
C LEU A 107 17.58 -12.12 -6.03
N ASN A 108 17.73 -11.87 -7.32
CA ASN A 108 17.74 -12.88 -8.37
C ASN A 108 19.17 -13.38 -8.60
N GLN A 109 19.27 -14.61 -9.13
CA GLN A 109 20.55 -15.28 -9.37
C GLN A 109 21.46 -15.19 -8.13
N PHE A 110 20.87 -15.49 -6.97
CA PHE A 110 21.50 -15.28 -5.68
C PHE A 110 22.42 -16.46 -5.36
N GLU A 111 23.71 -16.15 -5.17
CA GLU A 111 24.76 -17.09 -4.85
C GLU A 111 25.44 -16.71 -3.53
N VAL A 112 25.77 -17.72 -2.72
CA VAL A 112 26.58 -17.56 -1.50
C VAL A 112 27.67 -18.62 -1.51
N ASN A 113 28.90 -18.18 -1.31
CA ASN A 113 30.09 -19.01 -1.16
C ASN A 113 30.73 -18.78 0.20
N LEU A 114 31.00 -19.85 0.93
CA LEU A 114 31.63 -19.81 2.23
C LEU A 114 32.82 -20.76 2.27
N GLU A 115 33.99 -20.27 2.64
CA GLU A 115 35.21 -21.06 2.80
C GLU A 115 35.77 -20.88 4.22
N GLY A 116 35.59 -21.90 5.05
CA GLY A 116 35.96 -21.93 6.44
C GLY A 116 37.23 -22.74 6.69
N TYR A 117 38.13 -22.18 7.49
CA TYR A 117 39.30 -22.88 8.01
C TYR A 117 39.59 -22.47 9.46
N ASN A 118 39.60 -23.45 10.37
CA ASN A 118 39.78 -23.23 11.81
C ASN A 118 38.78 -22.24 12.43
N ASP A 119 39.21 -21.01 12.71
CA ASP A 119 38.47 -19.93 13.36
C ASP A 119 38.12 -18.80 12.39
N SER A 120 38.37 -18.98 11.10
CA SER A 120 38.17 -17.99 10.06
C SER A 120 37.24 -18.53 8.98
N LEU A 121 36.41 -17.65 8.43
CA LEU A 121 35.44 -17.93 7.38
C LEU A 121 35.51 -16.79 6.36
N LEU A 122 35.87 -17.12 5.12
CA LEU A 122 35.68 -16.23 3.99
C LEU A 122 34.23 -16.36 3.55
N TYR A 123 33.53 -15.24 3.52
CA TYR A 123 32.16 -15.08 3.07
C TYR A 123 32.16 -14.33 1.76
N ASP A 124 31.38 -14.78 0.79
CA ASP A 124 31.21 -14.17 -0.52
C ASP A 124 29.74 -14.34 -0.95
N MET A 125 29.10 -13.23 -1.34
CA MET A 125 27.71 -13.19 -1.74
C MET A 125 27.59 -12.43 -3.05
N HIS A 126 26.92 -13.04 -4.02
CA HIS A 126 26.68 -12.45 -5.32
C HIS A 126 25.18 -12.46 -5.66
N TRP A 127 24.71 -11.41 -6.32
CA TRP A 127 23.37 -11.40 -6.92
C TRP A 127 23.35 -10.55 -8.19
N PHE A 128 22.38 -10.85 -9.05
CA PHE A 128 22.14 -10.11 -10.28
C PHE A 128 20.66 -10.10 -10.65
N ASN A 129 20.07 -8.90 -10.61
CA ASN A 129 18.71 -8.62 -11.03
C ASN A 129 18.75 -7.74 -12.28
N ARG A 130 17.96 -8.11 -13.28
CA ARG A 130 17.74 -7.29 -14.46
C ARG A 130 16.25 -7.20 -14.75
N ASP A 131 15.64 -6.15 -14.22
CA ASP A 131 14.25 -5.77 -14.48
C ASP A 131 14.25 -4.55 -15.43
N SER A 132 13.63 -3.43 -15.03
CA SER A 132 13.76 -2.14 -15.71
C SER A 132 15.14 -1.49 -15.49
N THR A 133 15.78 -1.79 -14.36
CA THR A 133 17.11 -1.34 -13.96
C THR A 133 17.96 -2.55 -13.55
N ILE A 134 19.28 -2.40 -13.61
CA ILE A 134 20.23 -3.40 -13.10
C ILE A 134 20.41 -3.17 -11.60
N ASN A 135 20.25 -4.25 -10.83
CA ASN A 135 20.62 -4.29 -9.43
C ASN A 135 21.52 -5.51 -9.20
N SER A 136 22.76 -5.32 -8.80
CA SER A 136 23.71 -6.40 -8.59
C SER A 136 24.69 -6.06 -7.47
N GLY A 137 25.33 -7.06 -6.91
CA GLY A 137 26.41 -6.81 -5.97
C GLY A 137 27.25 -8.03 -5.73
N ASP A 138 28.44 -7.75 -5.22
CA ASP A 138 29.41 -8.72 -4.76
C ASP A 138 29.86 -8.23 -3.38
N ILE A 139 29.55 -8.98 -2.33
CA ILE A 139 29.91 -8.62 -0.96
C ILE A 139 30.73 -9.75 -0.37
N ALA A 140 32.02 -9.46 -0.15
CA ALA A 140 32.94 -10.36 0.48
C ALA A 140 33.33 -9.89 1.89
N SER A 141 33.55 -10.83 2.80
CA SER A 141 33.95 -10.54 4.18
C SER A 141 34.84 -11.62 4.76
N LEU A 142 35.86 -11.23 5.52
CA LEU A 142 36.63 -12.14 6.35
C LEU A 142 36.07 -12.14 7.77
N ILE A 143 35.43 -13.24 8.13
CA ILE A 143 34.80 -13.44 9.44
C ILE A 143 35.73 -14.27 10.32
N THR A 144 35.97 -13.81 11.55
CA THR A 144 36.77 -14.53 12.54
C THR A 144 35.97 -14.75 13.82
N PHE A 145 36.12 -15.94 14.40
CA PHE A 145 35.41 -16.36 15.60
C PHE A 145 36.36 -16.39 16.79
N LYS A 146 36.04 -15.64 17.85
CA LYS A 146 36.80 -15.65 19.09
C LYS A 146 35.93 -16.16 20.22
N LYS A 147 36.48 -17.05 21.04
CA LYS A 147 35.81 -17.51 22.26
C LYS A 147 35.54 -16.30 23.16
N SER A 148 34.27 -16.12 23.54
CA SER A 148 33.90 -15.05 24.47
C SER A 148 34.51 -15.31 25.85
N ARG A 149 34.91 -14.24 26.53
CA ARG A 149 35.39 -14.29 27.92
C ARG A 149 34.24 -14.30 28.93
N GLU A 150 33.05 -13.84 28.54
CA GLU A 150 31.91 -13.56 29.44
C GLU A 150 30.59 -14.25 29.01
N GLY A 151 30.50 -14.83 27.81
CA GLY A 151 29.26 -15.39 27.26
C GLY A 151 29.37 -16.82 26.73
N VAL A 152 28.21 -17.45 26.49
CA VAL A 152 28.07 -18.80 25.89
C VAL A 152 28.34 -18.78 24.38
N LEU A 153 28.06 -17.65 23.72
CA LEU A 153 28.24 -17.46 22.28
C LEU A 153 29.61 -16.81 21.96
N PRO A 154 30.24 -17.16 20.81
CA PRO A 154 31.50 -16.55 20.38
C PRO A 154 31.32 -15.07 20.01
N SER A 155 32.39 -14.30 20.13
CA SER A 155 32.51 -12.99 19.47
C SER A 155 32.85 -13.21 18.01
N ILE A 156 32.09 -12.58 17.12
CA ILE A 156 32.23 -12.66 15.68
C ILE A 156 32.75 -11.31 15.20
N LYS A 157 33.89 -11.31 14.50
CA LYS A 157 34.43 -10.12 13.85
C LYS A 157 34.41 -10.33 12.34
N ALA A 158 33.61 -9.53 11.64
CA ALA A 158 33.52 -9.48 10.19
C ALA A 158 34.29 -8.26 9.67
N ASN A 159 35.20 -8.47 8.72
CA ASN A 159 35.88 -7.40 8.01
C ASN A 159 35.37 -7.41 6.57
N LEU A 160 34.49 -6.46 6.24
CA LEU A 160 33.95 -6.30 4.90
C LEU A 160 35.08 -5.84 3.99
N ILE A 161 35.24 -6.55 2.88
CA ILE A 161 36.21 -6.22 1.84
C ILE A 161 35.57 -5.15 0.94
N PRO A 162 36.33 -4.13 0.50
CA PRO A 162 35.81 -3.13 -0.43
C PRO A 162 35.22 -3.77 -1.68
N SER A 163 34.03 -3.32 -2.08
CA SER A 163 33.34 -3.89 -3.23
C SER A 163 32.42 -2.89 -3.92
N GLU A 164 31.94 -3.25 -5.11
CA GLU A 164 31.01 -2.45 -5.89
C GLU A 164 29.60 -3.07 -5.85
N ILE A 165 28.61 -2.23 -5.58
CA ILE A 165 27.20 -2.61 -5.61
C ILE A 165 26.50 -1.72 -6.65
N ILE A 166 25.77 -2.31 -7.57
CA ILE A 166 24.93 -1.59 -8.53
C ILE A 166 23.51 -1.57 -7.99
N LEU A 167 22.97 -0.38 -7.74
CA LEU A 167 21.59 -0.15 -7.33
C LEU A 167 20.94 0.82 -8.30
N ASP A 168 19.85 0.41 -8.95
CA ASP A 168 19.13 1.17 -9.98
C ASP A 168 20.05 1.77 -11.07
N ASP A 169 20.90 0.92 -11.68
CA ASP A 169 21.93 1.28 -12.66
C ASP A 169 23.03 2.23 -12.13
N GLN A 170 23.08 2.45 -10.82
CA GLN A 170 24.08 3.31 -10.18
C GLN A 170 25.12 2.48 -9.44
N VAL A 171 26.40 2.71 -9.73
CA VAL A 171 27.51 2.06 -9.02
C VAL A 171 27.77 2.77 -7.69
N TRP A 172 27.73 2.01 -6.60
CA TRP A 172 28.09 2.39 -5.24
C TRP A 172 29.34 1.63 -4.81
N GLN A 173 30.24 2.33 -4.13
CA GLN A 173 31.46 1.81 -3.55
C GLN A 173 31.22 1.52 -2.08
N LEU A 174 31.35 0.26 -1.69
CA LEU A 174 31.39 -0.17 -0.30
C LEU A 174 32.84 -0.12 0.19
N GLU A 175 33.08 0.61 1.27
CA GLU A 175 34.41 0.75 1.86
C GLU A 175 34.73 -0.38 2.84
N GLU A 176 36.01 -0.56 3.14
CA GLU A 176 36.46 -1.50 4.16
C GLU A 176 35.83 -1.14 5.51
N SER A 177 35.16 -2.12 6.13
CA SER A 177 34.40 -1.90 7.36
C SER A 177 34.61 -3.06 8.33
N GLU A 178 34.75 -2.77 9.63
CA GLU A 178 34.83 -3.81 10.66
C GLU A 178 33.56 -3.82 11.51
N ILE A 179 32.90 -4.98 11.59
CA ILE A 179 31.73 -5.21 12.43
C ILE A 179 32.07 -6.29 13.45
N VAL A 180 31.97 -5.97 14.73
CA VAL A 180 32.20 -6.90 15.84
C VAL A 180 30.90 -7.10 16.59
N THR A 181 30.42 -8.33 16.65
CA THR A 181 29.21 -8.69 17.39
C THR A 181 29.49 -9.76 18.43
N ASP A 182 28.82 -9.67 19.56
CA ASP A 182 28.72 -10.74 20.56
C ASP A 182 27.29 -10.83 21.09
N SER A 183 27.08 -11.55 22.20
CA SER A 183 25.75 -11.72 22.79
C SER A 183 25.17 -10.45 23.42
N SER A 184 25.93 -9.36 23.51
CA SER A 184 25.59 -8.15 24.24
C SER A 184 25.70 -6.85 23.44
N SER A 185 26.47 -6.85 22.35
CA SER A 185 26.71 -5.64 21.58
C SER A 185 27.02 -5.91 20.11
N ILE A 186 26.73 -4.92 19.27
CA ILE A 186 27.18 -4.80 17.89
C ILE A 186 28.01 -3.52 17.80
N ARG A 187 29.28 -3.63 17.44
CA ARG A 187 30.18 -2.49 17.23
C ARG A 187 30.52 -2.38 15.76
N ILE A 188 30.31 -1.20 15.20
CA ILE A 188 30.59 -0.85 13.81
C ILE A 188 31.74 0.14 13.78
N LEU A 189 32.85 -0.26 13.15
CA LEU A 189 34.03 0.54 12.94
C LEU A 189 34.09 0.93 11.47
N GLY A 190 33.42 2.05 11.16
CA GLY A 190 33.44 2.69 9.85
C GLY A 190 32.77 1.84 8.77
N PHE A 191 31.44 1.78 8.76
CA PHE A 191 30.68 1.35 7.60
C PHE A 191 30.46 2.54 6.69
N ALA A 192 30.91 2.49 5.44
CA ALA A 192 30.67 3.54 4.48
C ALA A 192 30.30 2.97 3.12
N ILE A 193 29.22 3.49 2.55
CA ILE A 193 28.82 3.25 1.17
C ILE A 193 28.70 4.60 0.46
N SER A 194 29.33 4.72 -0.70
CA SER A 194 29.46 6.01 -1.39
C SER A 194 29.25 5.90 -2.89
N LYS A 195 28.88 7.02 -3.51
CA LYS A 195 28.83 7.19 -4.95
C LYS A 195 29.29 8.60 -5.25
N GLU A 196 30.47 8.76 -5.85
CA GLU A 196 31.10 10.06 -6.07
C GLU A 196 31.22 10.87 -4.75
N GLN A 197 30.42 11.93 -4.59
CA GLN A 197 30.37 12.75 -3.37
C GLN A 197 29.26 12.31 -2.41
N LEU A 198 28.33 11.47 -2.86
CA LEU A 198 27.23 10.97 -2.04
C LEU A 198 27.75 9.90 -1.09
N TYR A 199 27.39 9.93 0.18
CA TYR A 199 27.76 8.83 1.08
C TYR A 199 26.80 8.67 2.26
N ILE A 200 26.75 7.43 2.74
CA ILE A 200 26.17 7.05 4.02
C ILE A 200 27.31 6.47 4.85
N ASN A 201 27.53 7.03 6.04
CA ASN A 201 28.52 6.52 6.99
C ASN A 201 27.83 6.13 8.30
N MET A 202 28.20 4.98 8.84
CA MET A 202 27.70 4.45 10.10
C MET A 202 28.85 3.95 10.97
N TYR A 203 28.85 4.34 12.24
CA TYR A 203 29.86 3.91 13.20
C TYR A 203 29.34 3.98 14.64
N GLY A 204 29.98 3.26 15.55
CA GLY A 204 29.64 3.29 16.98
C GLY A 204 29.28 1.91 17.51
N THR A 205 28.50 1.89 18.59
CA THR A 205 28.17 0.66 19.32
C THR A 205 26.67 0.65 19.63
N VAL A 206 26.03 -0.47 19.35
CA VAL A 206 24.69 -0.82 19.80
C VAL A 206 24.83 -1.79 20.95
N SER A 207 24.41 -1.40 22.15
CA SER A 207 24.36 -2.29 23.31
C SER A 207 23.31 -1.80 24.32
N GLY A 208 23.07 -2.58 25.37
CA GLY A 208 22.24 -2.15 26.52
C GLY A 208 22.97 -1.23 27.51
N ARG A 209 24.21 -0.81 27.23
CA ARG A 209 24.97 0.08 28.12
C ARG A 209 24.62 1.53 27.85
N GLU A 210 24.38 2.28 28.92
CA GLU A 210 24.26 3.74 28.84
C GLU A 210 25.54 4.35 28.24
N GLY A 211 25.36 5.22 27.25
CA GLY A 211 26.45 5.92 26.56
C GLY A 211 26.90 5.27 25.24
N ASP A 212 26.55 4.01 24.98
CA ASP A 212 26.75 3.42 23.65
C ASP A 212 25.76 4.03 22.66
N SER A 213 26.26 4.42 21.49
CA SER A 213 25.49 5.10 20.45
C SER A 213 25.92 4.63 19.08
N LEU A 214 24.95 4.49 18.19
CA LEU A 214 25.15 4.29 16.76
C LEU A 214 24.98 5.63 16.05
N TYR A 215 26.03 6.11 15.39
CA TYR A 215 26.02 7.35 14.62
C TYR A 215 25.81 7.04 13.15
N VAL A 216 25.00 7.86 12.48
CA VAL A 216 24.74 7.79 11.05
C VAL A 216 24.89 9.17 10.44
N VAL A 217 25.60 9.27 9.32
CA VAL A 217 25.83 10.52 8.59
C VAL A 217 25.41 10.33 7.15
N PHE A 218 24.62 11.27 6.63
CA PHE A 218 24.13 11.31 5.26
C PHE A 218 24.71 12.54 4.56
N ASN A 219 25.27 12.35 3.38
CA ASN A 219 25.68 13.45 2.50
C ASN A 219 25.07 13.24 1.12
N GLN A 220 24.16 14.14 0.75
CA GLN A 220 23.45 14.19 -0.53
C GLN A 220 22.72 12.89 -0.94
N VAL A 221 22.18 12.15 0.03
CA VAL A 221 21.53 10.86 -0.25
C VAL A 221 20.15 11.09 -0.87
N ASN A 222 19.87 10.51 -2.03
CA ASN A 222 18.51 10.53 -2.59
C ASN A 222 17.59 9.65 -1.72
N LEU A 223 16.54 10.25 -1.13
CA LEU A 223 15.56 9.54 -0.32
C LEU A 223 14.81 8.46 -1.10
N GLU A 224 14.72 8.55 -2.42
CA GLU A 224 14.10 7.52 -3.26
C GLU A 224 14.78 6.16 -3.11
N ASN A 225 16.11 6.16 -2.86
CA ASN A 225 16.88 4.93 -2.62
C ASN A 225 16.45 4.25 -1.31
N LEU A 226 15.84 4.98 -0.38
CA LEU A 226 15.34 4.46 0.89
C LEU A 226 13.88 4.00 0.81
N ASN A 227 13.19 4.20 -0.32
CA ASN A 227 11.79 3.79 -0.49
C ASN A 227 11.61 2.26 -0.41
N MET A 228 12.67 1.47 -0.56
CA MET A 228 12.63 0.03 -0.26
C MET A 228 12.15 -0.26 1.17
N LEU A 229 12.37 0.67 2.11
CA LEU A 229 11.95 0.54 3.51
C LEU A 229 10.51 1.02 3.77
N THR A 230 9.95 1.85 2.89
CA THR A 230 8.64 2.51 3.11
C THR A 230 7.55 2.07 2.15
N ARG A 231 7.91 1.43 1.02
CA ARG A 231 6.96 0.97 -0.02
C ARG A 231 5.87 0.05 0.52
N SER A 232 6.19 -0.83 1.48
CA SER A 232 5.23 -1.73 2.12
C SER A 232 4.11 -0.99 2.87
N SER A 233 4.35 0.25 3.27
CA SER A 233 3.39 1.12 3.94
C SER A 233 2.64 2.05 2.97
N GLY A 234 2.85 1.93 1.65
CA GLY A 234 2.28 2.81 0.64
C GLY A 234 2.86 4.23 0.64
N ILE A 235 4.00 4.44 1.31
CA ILE A 235 4.66 5.75 1.43
C ILE A 235 5.86 5.80 0.49
N THR A 236 5.93 6.85 -0.32
CA THR A 236 7.10 7.17 -1.13
C THR A 236 7.65 8.54 -0.76
N LEU A 237 8.96 8.59 -0.56
CA LEU A 237 9.73 9.76 -0.19
C LEU A 237 10.67 10.13 -1.34
N GLY A 238 10.90 11.43 -1.52
CA GLY A 238 11.87 11.96 -2.46
C GLY A 238 12.58 13.19 -1.89
N GLY A 239 13.65 13.60 -2.55
CA GLY A 239 14.49 14.71 -2.13
C GLY A 239 15.89 14.27 -1.70
N ILE A 240 16.76 15.25 -1.43
CA ILE A 240 18.18 15.03 -1.17
C ILE A 240 18.48 15.25 0.31
N LEU A 241 18.74 14.16 1.03
CA LEU A 241 19.02 14.11 2.46
C LEU A 241 20.48 14.43 2.77
N ASN A 242 20.67 15.36 3.70
CA ASN A 242 21.93 15.68 4.34
C ASN A 242 21.74 15.70 5.86
N GLY A 243 22.82 15.44 6.60
CA GLY A 243 22.84 15.63 8.04
C GLY A 243 23.33 14.39 8.78
N SER A 244 23.01 14.33 10.07
CA SER A 244 23.48 13.25 10.92
C SER A 244 22.51 12.95 12.04
N GLY A 245 22.61 11.74 12.58
CA GLY A 245 21.92 11.37 13.80
C GLY A 245 22.69 10.35 14.61
N SER A 246 22.24 10.14 15.84
CA SER A 246 22.71 9.09 16.73
C SER A 246 21.52 8.37 17.35
N LEU A 247 21.56 7.05 17.36
CA LEU A 247 20.59 6.19 18.03
C LEU A 247 21.22 5.57 19.27
N THR A 248 20.46 5.50 20.36
CA THR A 248 20.87 4.86 21.61
C THR A 248 19.76 3.98 22.14
N ASN A 249 20.11 3.06 23.05
CA ASN A 249 19.16 2.20 23.75
C ASN A 249 18.24 1.37 22.83
N LEU A 250 18.79 0.86 21.71
CA LEU A 250 18.04 0.15 20.67
C LEU A 250 17.44 -1.20 21.13
N TYR A 251 17.90 -1.76 22.26
CA TYR A 251 17.38 -3.03 22.79
C TYR A 251 16.17 -2.86 23.71
N ASP A 252 15.93 -1.66 24.24
CA ASP A 252 14.82 -1.38 25.16
C ASP A 252 13.93 -0.27 24.61
N ASN A 253 14.25 0.99 24.93
CA ASN A 253 13.51 2.19 24.57
C ASN A 253 14.39 3.05 23.65
N PRO A 254 14.31 2.87 22.32
CA PRO A 254 15.15 3.60 21.36
C PRO A 254 15.03 5.10 21.54
N THR A 255 16.17 5.77 21.67
CA THR A 255 16.23 7.24 21.63
C THR A 255 17.08 7.70 20.47
N PHE A 256 16.77 8.86 19.91
CA PHE A 256 17.47 9.38 18.74
C PHE A 256 17.65 10.89 18.81
N TYR A 257 18.87 11.31 18.47
CA TYR A 257 19.23 12.70 18.19
C TYR A 257 19.48 12.83 16.70
N THR A 258 18.94 13.85 16.07
CA THR A 258 19.05 14.03 14.62
C THR A 258 19.08 15.51 14.28
N GLN A 259 19.83 15.82 13.24
CA GLN A 259 19.79 17.08 12.52
C GLN A 259 19.86 16.72 11.05
N LEU A 260 18.70 16.72 10.39
CA LEU A 260 18.53 16.32 9.00
C LEU A 260 17.94 17.47 8.20
N ASP A 261 18.50 17.70 7.02
CA ASP A 261 18.06 18.67 6.04
C ASP A 261 17.76 17.92 4.74
N VAL A 262 16.56 18.07 4.20
CA VAL A 262 16.14 17.45 2.95
C VAL A 262 15.76 18.53 1.96
N ALA A 263 16.57 18.69 0.92
CA ALA A 263 16.26 19.59 -0.18
C ALA A 263 15.20 18.96 -1.09
N ASP A 264 14.24 19.77 -1.55
CA ASP A 264 13.14 19.34 -2.42
C ASP A 264 12.40 18.09 -1.93
N PHE A 265 12.12 18.04 -0.61
CA PHE A 265 11.36 16.95 0.00
C PHE A 265 10.05 16.73 -0.74
N ALA A 266 9.85 15.49 -1.19
CA ALA A 266 8.65 15.03 -1.86
C ALA A 266 8.00 13.90 -1.05
N PHE A 267 6.68 13.92 -1.00
CA PHE A 267 5.88 12.90 -0.33
C PHE A 267 4.79 12.43 -1.29
N ASN A 268 4.73 11.12 -1.55
CA ASN A 268 3.76 10.51 -2.47
C ASN A 268 3.69 11.19 -3.84
N GLY A 269 4.86 11.53 -4.39
CA GLY A 269 5.02 12.15 -5.72
C GLY A 269 4.87 13.68 -5.73
N ASP A 270 4.41 14.30 -4.64
CA ASP A 270 4.25 15.75 -4.55
C ASP A 270 5.46 16.41 -3.89
N VAL A 271 6.12 17.33 -4.60
CA VAL A 271 7.23 18.13 -4.05
C VAL A 271 6.68 19.21 -3.10
N LEU A 272 7.01 19.07 -1.82
CA LEU A 272 6.51 19.88 -0.73
C LEU A 272 7.40 21.08 -0.41
N GLY A 273 8.71 20.96 -0.59
CA GLY A 273 9.69 22.02 -0.34
C GLY A 273 10.90 21.51 0.45
N ASP A 274 11.67 22.40 1.05
CA ASP A 274 12.82 22.00 1.87
C ASP A 274 12.36 21.62 3.28
N MET A 275 12.74 20.43 3.75
CA MET A 275 12.38 19.94 5.08
C MET A 275 13.60 19.97 6.01
N ILE A 276 13.40 20.46 7.22
CA ILE A 276 14.36 20.32 8.33
C ILE A 276 13.71 19.46 9.39
N PHE A 277 14.41 18.41 9.83
CA PHE A 277 14.01 17.54 10.92
C PHE A 277 15.07 17.57 12.01
N TYR A 278 14.67 17.93 13.22
CA TYR A 278 15.53 17.98 14.38
C TYR A 278 14.93 17.18 15.52
N SER A 279 15.75 16.35 16.16
CA SER A 279 15.36 15.63 17.38
C SER A 279 16.41 15.76 18.46
N ASN A 280 15.97 15.85 19.71
CA ASN A 280 16.86 15.86 20.86
C ASN A 280 16.27 15.10 22.04
N TRP A 281 17.02 14.12 22.56
CA TRP A 281 16.68 13.41 23.78
C TRP A 281 16.83 14.33 25.00
N ASN A 282 15.81 14.34 25.85
CA ASN A 282 15.80 14.99 27.15
C ASN A 282 15.76 13.91 28.25
N PRO A 283 16.91 13.57 28.86
CA PRO A 283 16.99 12.54 29.89
C PRO A 283 16.15 12.84 31.13
N LYS A 284 15.89 14.12 31.44
CA LYS A 284 15.19 14.52 32.66
C LYS A 284 13.70 14.20 32.59
N ASP A 285 13.10 14.46 31.44
CA ASP A 285 11.67 14.25 31.19
C ASP A 285 11.42 12.96 30.40
N GLU A 286 12.48 12.19 30.14
CA GLU A 286 12.50 10.92 29.41
C GLU A 286 11.79 10.99 28.04
N ASN A 287 11.91 12.12 27.36
CA ASN A 287 11.24 12.35 26.08
C ASN A 287 12.21 12.86 25.01
N ILE A 288 11.83 12.68 23.75
CA ILE A 288 12.52 13.22 22.58
C ILE A 288 11.75 14.44 22.14
N SER A 289 12.37 15.62 22.22
CA SER A 289 11.83 16.83 21.60
C SER A 289 12.04 16.75 20.09
N LEU A 290 10.98 16.96 19.31
CA LEU A 290 11.00 16.92 17.85
C LEU A 290 10.54 18.26 17.28
N ILE A 291 11.22 18.73 16.24
CA ILE A 291 10.78 19.86 15.43
C ILE A 291 11.00 19.49 13.96
N THR A 292 9.93 19.59 13.17
CA THR A 292 9.97 19.48 11.72
C THR A 292 9.45 20.77 11.11
N ARG A 293 10.20 21.35 10.16
CA ARG A 293 9.74 22.50 9.37
C ARG A 293 9.84 22.17 7.91
N LEU A 294 8.74 22.32 7.20
CA LEU A 294 8.69 22.29 5.75
C LEU A 294 8.63 23.73 5.24
N LYS A 295 9.51 24.11 4.33
CA LYS A 295 9.61 25.46 3.77
C LYS A 295 9.46 25.44 2.26
N LYS A 296 8.59 26.29 1.72
CA LYS A 296 8.43 26.47 0.27
C LYS A 296 8.53 27.96 -0.08
N GLY A 297 9.72 28.42 -0.45
CA GLY A 297 9.98 29.83 -0.67
C GLY A 297 9.89 30.66 0.62
N LYS A 298 8.83 31.47 0.77
CA LYS A 298 8.61 32.33 1.95
C LYS A 298 7.59 31.79 2.94
N ILE A 299 6.95 30.66 2.65
CA ILE A 299 5.92 30.06 3.49
C ILE A 299 6.47 28.78 4.13
N GLU A 300 5.93 28.44 5.30
CA GLU A 300 6.24 27.19 6.00
C GLU A 300 4.97 26.34 6.06
N PRO A 301 4.68 25.49 5.04
CA PRO A 301 3.36 24.87 4.93
C PRO A 301 3.04 23.89 6.05
N VAL A 302 4.07 23.34 6.70
CA VAL A 302 3.94 22.42 7.82
C VAL A 302 5.02 22.76 8.83
N VAL A 303 4.61 23.02 10.07
CA VAL A 303 5.50 23.08 11.24
C VAL A 303 4.97 22.10 12.28
N VAL A 304 5.75 21.09 12.62
CA VAL A 304 5.44 20.14 13.69
C VAL A 304 6.42 20.36 14.82
N ALA A 305 5.94 20.51 16.05
CA ALA A 305 6.78 20.64 17.23
C ALA A 305 6.15 19.93 18.43
N GLY A 306 6.96 19.26 19.23
CA GLY A 306 6.48 18.62 20.45
C GLY A 306 7.40 17.53 20.96
N THR A 307 6.85 16.52 21.62
CA THR A 307 7.62 15.47 22.27
C THR A 307 7.12 14.07 21.96
N TYR A 308 8.04 13.12 21.97
CA TYR A 308 7.77 11.69 21.93
C TYR A 308 8.39 11.01 23.15
N LYS A 309 7.61 10.26 23.92
CA LYS A 309 8.11 9.39 24.99
C LYS A 309 8.26 7.96 24.43
N PRO A 310 9.50 7.43 24.29
CA PRO A 310 9.71 6.06 23.83
C PRO A 310 9.01 5.03 24.71
N GLU A 311 9.10 5.21 26.03
CA GLU A 311 8.35 4.41 27.00
C GLU A 311 6.85 4.67 26.82
N GLY A 312 6.09 3.62 26.51
CA GLY A 312 4.66 3.72 26.23
C GLY A 312 4.31 4.32 24.86
N GLN A 313 5.31 4.69 24.05
CA GLN A 313 5.17 5.20 22.69
C GLN A 313 4.20 6.39 22.59
N LEU A 314 4.31 7.33 23.53
CA LEU A 314 3.41 8.47 23.64
C LEU A 314 3.90 9.66 22.83
N MET A 315 2.97 10.31 22.15
CA MET A 315 3.19 11.50 21.33
C MET A 315 2.45 12.68 21.95
N ASP A 316 3.03 13.87 21.83
CA ASP A 316 2.37 15.15 22.08
C ASP A 316 2.97 16.18 21.13
N PHE A 317 2.29 16.43 20.01
CA PHE A 317 2.73 17.31 18.94
C PHE A 317 1.69 18.39 18.64
N GLY A 318 2.15 19.62 18.50
CA GLY A 318 1.42 20.68 17.82
C GLY A 318 1.84 20.73 16.35
N ILE A 319 0.86 20.78 15.47
CA ILE A 319 1.03 20.85 14.02
C ILE A 319 0.37 22.15 13.54
N ASN A 320 1.15 23.05 12.97
CA ASN A 320 0.66 24.24 12.30
C ASN A 320 0.72 24.04 10.79
N LEU A 321 -0.38 24.36 10.11
CA LEU A 321 -0.55 24.24 8.67
C LEU A 321 -0.78 25.63 8.06
N ASP A 322 0.04 26.04 7.09
CA ASP A 322 -0.11 27.28 6.33
C ASP A 322 -0.19 26.98 4.84
N ARG A 323 -1.40 27.08 4.27
CA ARG A 323 -1.65 26.88 2.83
C ARG A 323 -1.13 25.53 2.31
N LEU A 324 -1.19 24.49 3.13
CA LEU A 324 -0.89 23.12 2.72
C LEU A 324 -1.84 22.70 1.60
N LYS A 325 -1.33 22.10 0.53
CA LYS A 325 -2.20 21.70 -0.58
C LYS A 325 -3.00 20.44 -0.23
N LEU A 326 -4.30 20.44 -0.55
CA LEU A 326 -5.20 19.31 -0.27
C LEU A 326 -4.99 18.10 -1.19
N ASN A 327 -4.31 18.26 -2.33
CA ASN A 327 -4.02 17.15 -3.25
C ASN A 327 -3.15 16.05 -2.62
N LEU A 328 -2.46 16.33 -1.51
CA LEU A 328 -1.76 15.32 -0.72
C LEU A 328 -2.68 14.23 -0.17
N LEU A 329 -3.99 14.51 -0.07
CA LEU A 329 -5.00 13.57 0.37
C LEU A 329 -5.53 12.68 -0.77
N SER A 330 -5.22 13.01 -2.03
CA SER A 330 -5.74 12.30 -3.21
C SER A 330 -5.53 10.78 -3.16
N PRO A 331 -4.36 10.24 -2.79
CA PRO A 331 -4.16 8.78 -2.74
C PRO A 331 -5.07 8.06 -1.74
N TYR A 332 -5.57 8.77 -0.71
CA TYR A 332 -6.45 8.23 0.32
C TYR A 332 -7.95 8.39 -0.01
N LEU A 333 -8.27 9.16 -1.06
CA LEU A 333 -9.64 9.45 -1.50
C LEU A 333 -9.96 8.82 -2.86
N ASP A 334 -8.97 8.16 -3.47
CA ASP A 334 -9.08 7.52 -4.77
C ASP A 334 -10.20 6.46 -4.80
N GLY A 335 -10.86 6.34 -5.95
CA GLY A 335 -12.04 5.50 -6.14
C GLY A 335 -13.38 6.06 -5.63
N ILE A 336 -13.36 7.11 -4.79
CA ILE A 336 -14.58 7.82 -4.33
C ILE A 336 -14.60 9.25 -4.85
N LEU A 337 -13.51 9.98 -4.61
CA LEU A 337 -13.34 11.37 -5.01
C LEU A 337 -12.09 11.54 -5.87
N SER A 338 -12.22 12.26 -6.97
CA SER A 338 -11.08 12.68 -7.78
C SER A 338 -10.92 14.20 -7.80
N SER A 339 -9.85 14.68 -8.45
CA SER A 339 -9.60 16.11 -8.67
C SER A 339 -9.54 16.96 -7.39
N VAL A 340 -9.09 16.36 -6.29
CA VAL A 340 -8.98 17.03 -4.99
C VAL A 340 -7.97 18.16 -5.07
N SER A 341 -8.40 19.37 -4.74
CA SER A 341 -7.58 20.57 -4.77
C SER A 341 -8.02 21.59 -3.73
N GLY A 342 -7.19 22.61 -3.52
CA GLY A 342 -7.42 23.65 -2.51
C GLY A 342 -6.28 23.73 -1.51
N ARG A 343 -6.50 24.50 -0.45
CA ARG A 343 -5.50 24.76 0.59
C ARG A 343 -6.09 24.55 1.98
N LEU A 344 -5.27 24.07 2.89
CA LEU A 344 -5.58 23.83 4.28
C LEU A 344 -4.75 24.76 5.16
N ASN A 345 -5.39 25.38 6.15
CA ASN A 345 -4.74 26.15 7.20
C ASN A 345 -5.30 25.72 8.54
N GLY A 346 -4.52 25.80 9.61
CA GLY A 346 -5.03 25.53 10.95
C GLY A 346 -3.99 24.97 11.89
N ASP A 347 -4.43 24.76 13.11
CA ASP A 347 -3.63 24.18 14.19
C ASP A 347 -4.27 22.87 14.63
N VAL A 348 -3.44 21.83 14.74
CA VAL A 348 -3.85 20.48 15.11
C VAL A 348 -2.95 19.97 16.22
N GLU A 349 -3.55 19.45 17.28
CA GLU A 349 -2.87 18.67 18.31
C GLU A 349 -2.94 17.19 17.97
N LEU A 350 -1.79 16.52 18.07
CA LEU A 350 -1.65 15.07 17.92
C LEU A 350 -1.03 14.48 19.18
N LYS A 351 -1.85 13.78 19.97
CA LYS A 351 -1.50 13.20 21.27
C LYS A 351 -1.72 11.69 21.29
N GLY A 352 -1.44 11.05 22.43
CA GLY A 352 -1.77 9.63 22.65
C GLY A 352 -0.64 8.68 22.21
N SER A 353 -0.97 7.41 21.96
CA SER A 353 0.04 6.41 21.58
C SER A 353 0.09 6.22 20.07
N LEU A 354 1.20 5.71 19.51
CA LEU A 354 1.29 5.37 18.07
C LEU A 354 0.15 4.47 17.58
N LYS A 355 -0.39 3.58 18.44
CA LYS A 355 -1.49 2.68 18.09
C LYS A 355 -2.88 3.31 18.23
N LYS A 356 -2.99 4.39 19.00
CA LYS A 356 -4.24 5.11 19.30
C LYS A 356 -3.94 6.61 19.36
N PRO A 357 -3.66 7.23 18.20
CA PRO A 357 -3.45 8.67 18.13
C PRO A 357 -4.74 9.41 18.50
N VAL A 358 -4.58 10.53 19.17
CA VAL A 358 -5.66 11.45 19.53
C VAL A 358 -5.41 12.74 18.77
N ILE A 359 -6.24 13.00 17.77
CA ILE A 359 -6.20 14.22 16.95
C ILE A 359 -7.30 15.17 17.45
N ASP A 360 -6.98 16.46 17.53
CA ASP A 360 -7.93 17.54 17.80
C ASP A 360 -7.46 18.80 17.06
N GLY A 361 -8.32 19.47 16.29
CA GLY A 361 -7.91 20.67 15.58
C GLY A 361 -9.01 21.37 14.82
N ASN A 362 -8.77 22.65 14.54
CA ASN A 362 -9.64 23.48 13.70
C ASN A 362 -8.92 23.78 12.38
N LEU A 363 -9.60 23.47 11.28
CA LEU A 363 -9.01 23.46 9.96
C LEU A 363 -9.83 24.35 9.03
N PHE A 364 -9.22 25.40 8.50
CA PHE A 364 -9.81 26.26 7.48
C PHE A 364 -9.40 25.80 6.08
N LEU A 365 -10.37 25.25 5.35
CA LEU A 365 -10.21 24.82 3.96
C LEU A 365 -10.53 25.99 3.03
N GLN A 366 -9.52 26.41 2.28
CA GLN A 366 -9.64 27.50 1.31
C GLN A 366 -9.70 26.94 -0.11
N ARG A 367 -10.79 27.24 -0.80
CA ARG A 367 -11.06 26.80 -2.18
C ARG A 367 -10.87 25.29 -2.33
N ALA A 368 -11.35 24.52 -1.33
CA ALA A 368 -11.39 23.08 -1.44
C ALA A 368 -12.32 22.71 -2.59
N ALA A 369 -11.88 21.81 -3.45
CA ALA A 369 -12.66 21.31 -4.56
C ALA A 369 -12.37 19.83 -4.77
N PHE A 370 -13.40 19.10 -5.20
CA PHE A 370 -13.33 17.67 -5.46
C PHE A 370 -14.41 17.30 -6.48
N LYS A 371 -14.25 16.15 -7.12
CA LYS A 371 -15.24 15.54 -8.01
C LYS A 371 -15.71 14.24 -7.37
N VAL A 372 -17.03 14.04 -7.31
CA VAL A 372 -17.59 12.74 -6.97
C VAL A 372 -17.68 11.94 -8.25
N ASP A 373 -16.89 10.89 -8.37
CA ASP A 373 -16.69 10.21 -9.66
C ASP A 373 -17.96 9.51 -10.14
N TYR A 374 -18.65 8.82 -9.23
CA TYR A 374 -19.91 8.13 -9.49
C TYR A 374 -21.01 9.07 -10.03
N LEU A 375 -21.10 10.29 -9.48
CA LEU A 375 -22.10 11.28 -9.87
C LEU A 375 -21.65 12.13 -11.06
N ASN A 376 -20.35 12.09 -11.38
CA ASN A 376 -19.67 12.94 -12.34
C ASN A 376 -19.94 14.44 -12.13
N THR A 377 -19.99 14.87 -10.87
CA THR A 377 -20.21 16.25 -10.45
C THR A 377 -19.02 16.80 -9.67
N SER A 378 -18.64 18.05 -9.96
CA SER A 378 -17.60 18.75 -9.21
C SER A 378 -18.19 19.76 -8.23
N TYR A 379 -17.64 19.75 -7.03
CA TYR A 379 -18.03 20.61 -5.94
C TYR A 379 -16.85 21.40 -5.40
N ASN A 380 -17.12 22.57 -4.85
CA ASN A 380 -16.12 23.37 -4.15
C ASN A 380 -16.71 24.11 -2.96
N PHE A 381 -15.88 24.37 -1.95
CA PHE A 381 -16.28 25.11 -0.75
C PHE A 381 -15.10 25.85 -0.14
N THR A 382 -15.40 26.75 0.78
CA THR A 382 -14.41 27.41 1.62
C THR A 382 -15.02 27.58 2.99
N ASP A 383 -14.52 26.83 3.96
CA ASP A 383 -15.09 26.80 5.30
C ASP A 383 -14.14 26.21 6.33
N GLU A 384 -14.53 26.34 7.60
CA GLU A 384 -13.90 25.69 8.73
C GLU A 384 -14.50 24.30 8.97
N ILE A 385 -13.64 23.34 9.29
CA ILE A 385 -14.04 22.01 9.79
C ILE A 385 -13.33 21.76 11.10
N HIS A 386 -13.99 21.03 11.99
CA HIS A 386 -13.39 20.56 13.22
C HIS A 386 -13.06 19.08 13.08
N ILE A 387 -11.84 18.70 13.45
CA ILE A 387 -11.38 17.31 13.44
C ILE A 387 -11.08 16.87 14.86
N THR A 388 -11.59 15.69 15.21
CA THR A 388 -11.30 15.01 16.46
C THR A 388 -10.86 13.59 16.19
N SER A 389 -10.53 12.84 17.23
CA SER A 389 -10.14 11.44 17.12
C SER A 389 -11.30 10.51 16.74
N LYS A 390 -12.53 11.02 16.81
CA LYS A 390 -13.76 10.25 16.61
C LYS A 390 -14.54 10.72 15.40
N GLU A 391 -14.45 11.99 15.04
CA GLU A 391 -15.26 12.58 13.99
C GLU A 391 -14.63 13.81 13.36
N ILE A 392 -15.00 14.06 12.11
CA ILE A 392 -14.85 15.32 11.39
C ILE A 392 -16.23 15.95 11.31
N SER A 393 -16.37 17.21 11.72
CA SER A 393 -17.65 17.91 11.72
C SER A 393 -17.59 19.23 10.97
N PHE A 394 -18.71 19.60 10.37
CA PHE A 394 -18.91 20.83 9.62
C PHE A 394 -20.37 21.27 9.76
N GLU A 395 -20.60 22.59 9.78
CA GLU A 395 -21.92 23.18 10.05
C GLU A 395 -22.22 24.29 9.05
N ASP A 396 -23.38 24.20 8.41
CA ASP A 396 -23.90 25.16 7.43
C ASP A 396 -22.91 25.50 6.31
N THR A 397 -22.07 24.53 5.94
CA THR A 397 -21.04 24.70 4.92
C THR A 397 -21.64 24.88 3.55
N LYS A 398 -21.29 26.00 2.92
CA LYS A 398 -21.77 26.35 1.58
C LYS A 398 -20.95 25.63 0.51
N ILE A 399 -21.48 24.52 0.02
CA ILE A 399 -20.90 23.73 -1.06
C ILE A 399 -21.49 24.21 -2.39
N TRP A 400 -20.62 24.59 -3.33
CA TRP A 400 -20.98 25.08 -4.66
C TRP A 400 -20.80 23.99 -5.71
N ASP A 401 -21.78 23.84 -6.60
CA ASP A 401 -21.67 22.99 -7.78
C ASP A 401 -20.96 23.70 -8.94
N GLN A 402 -20.61 22.92 -9.97
CA GLN A 402 -19.99 23.41 -11.20
C GLN A 402 -20.88 24.36 -12.04
N THR A 403 -22.15 24.51 -11.71
CA THR A 403 -23.09 25.45 -12.37
C THR A 403 -23.28 26.74 -11.59
N GLY A 404 -22.61 26.91 -10.45
CA GLY A 404 -22.64 28.11 -9.64
C GLY A 404 -23.78 28.17 -8.63
N ASN A 405 -24.51 27.07 -8.42
CA ASN A 405 -25.50 26.98 -7.34
C ASN A 405 -24.89 26.34 -6.10
N TYR A 406 -25.59 26.38 -4.96
CA TYR A 406 -25.06 25.88 -3.71
C TYR A 406 -26.05 25.03 -2.91
N ALA A 407 -25.50 24.15 -2.08
CA ALA A 407 -26.18 23.49 -0.97
C ALA A 407 -25.54 23.93 0.34
N LEU A 408 -26.34 23.97 1.41
CA LEU A 408 -25.85 24.09 2.78
C LEU A 408 -25.74 22.68 3.34
N ALA A 409 -24.54 22.33 3.80
CA ALA A 409 -24.19 21.02 4.30
C ALA A 409 -23.83 21.09 5.78
N SER A 410 -24.46 20.24 6.60
CA SER A 410 -24.14 20.10 8.01
C SER A 410 -24.06 18.62 8.34
N GLY A 411 -23.02 18.19 9.05
CA GLY A 411 -22.88 16.77 9.35
C GLY A 411 -21.63 16.39 10.12
N THR A 412 -21.57 15.11 10.43
CA THR A 412 -20.42 14.47 11.05
C THR A 412 -19.99 13.24 10.24
N ILE A 413 -18.69 13.05 10.15
CA ILE A 413 -18.06 11.85 9.60
C ILE A 413 -17.28 11.22 10.74
N SER A 414 -17.88 10.19 11.32
CA SER A 414 -17.29 9.44 12.42
C SER A 414 -16.33 8.36 11.92
N HIS A 415 -15.28 8.09 12.69
CA HIS A 415 -14.23 7.15 12.34
C HIS A 415 -13.53 6.59 13.56
N LYS A 416 -12.76 5.52 13.35
CA LYS A 416 -11.81 4.95 14.31
C LYS A 416 -10.41 5.02 13.70
N ASN A 417 -9.63 6.04 14.03
CA ASN A 417 -8.33 6.30 13.39
C ASN A 417 -8.43 6.34 11.84
N PHE A 418 -9.44 7.01 11.29
CA PHE A 418 -9.75 7.06 9.85
C PHE A 418 -10.14 5.72 9.20
N SER A 419 -10.37 4.66 9.99
CA SER A 419 -11.08 3.44 9.55
C SER A 419 -12.53 3.45 10.04
N ASP A 420 -13.34 2.49 9.61
CA ASP A 420 -14.75 2.32 10.03
C ASP A 420 -15.56 3.62 9.87
N ILE A 421 -15.47 4.25 8.69
CA ILE A 421 -16.13 5.52 8.39
C ILE A 421 -17.64 5.37 8.48
N ASN A 422 -18.31 6.29 9.19
CA ASN A 422 -19.76 6.39 9.22
C ASN A 422 -20.18 7.85 9.11
N MET A 423 -21.00 8.15 8.11
CA MET A 423 -21.46 9.50 7.77
C MET A 423 -22.86 9.76 8.35
N ASP A 424 -23.12 11.00 8.77
CA ASP A 424 -24.44 11.58 9.03
C ASP A 424 -24.42 13.00 8.48
N ILE A 425 -24.84 13.17 7.23
CA ILE A 425 -24.72 14.43 6.47
C ILE A 425 -26.09 14.87 6.00
N ASN A 426 -26.43 16.12 6.29
CA ASN A 426 -27.66 16.77 5.87
C ASN A 426 -27.32 17.85 4.85
N LEU A 427 -28.00 17.83 3.71
CA LEU A 427 -27.89 18.83 2.66
C LEU A 427 -29.24 19.52 2.46
N ARG A 428 -29.21 20.85 2.34
CA ARG A 428 -30.37 21.67 1.98
C ARG A 428 -30.05 22.56 0.81
N THR A 429 -30.90 22.54 -0.22
CA THR A 429 -30.68 23.36 -1.42
C THR A 429 -31.99 23.77 -2.11
N ASP A 430 -31.90 24.81 -2.94
CA ASP A 430 -32.96 25.27 -3.84
C ASP A 430 -32.69 24.91 -5.30
N GLN A 431 -31.43 24.75 -5.70
CA GLN A 431 -31.07 24.32 -7.04
C GLN A 431 -29.65 23.77 -6.95
N PHE A 432 -29.47 22.47 -7.10
CA PHE A 432 -28.13 21.88 -7.03
C PHE A 432 -28.00 20.73 -8.01
N LEU A 433 -26.85 20.64 -8.66
CA LEU A 433 -26.54 19.56 -9.57
C LEU A 433 -26.05 18.33 -8.81
N PHE A 434 -26.88 17.29 -8.76
CA PHE A 434 -26.57 16.03 -8.07
C PHE A 434 -26.03 14.94 -8.99
N LEU A 435 -26.37 14.99 -10.28
CA LEU A 435 -25.93 13.99 -11.27
C LEU A 435 -25.60 14.68 -12.59
N ASN A 436 -24.51 14.25 -13.23
CA ASN A 436 -24.14 14.71 -14.56
C ASN A 436 -23.40 13.61 -15.35
N THR A 437 -24.04 12.46 -15.50
CA THR A 437 -23.46 11.28 -16.18
C THR A 437 -23.92 11.18 -17.63
N ASN A 438 -23.23 10.34 -18.39
CA ASN A 438 -23.63 9.90 -19.72
C ASN A 438 -23.65 8.37 -19.76
N GLU A 439 -24.16 7.80 -20.83
CA GLU A 439 -24.30 6.35 -21.02
C GLU A 439 -23.00 5.57 -20.80
N LYS A 440 -21.85 6.12 -21.22
CA LYS A 440 -20.55 5.47 -21.03
C LYS A 440 -20.11 5.44 -19.56
N LEU A 441 -20.55 6.41 -18.77
CA LEU A 441 -20.25 6.50 -17.34
C LEU A 441 -21.22 5.66 -16.50
N ASN A 442 -22.47 5.50 -16.96
CA ASN A 442 -23.46 4.64 -16.34
C ASN A 442 -24.48 4.19 -17.39
N SER A 443 -24.48 2.90 -17.70
CA SER A 443 -25.35 2.27 -18.71
C SER A 443 -26.72 1.88 -18.17
N THR A 444 -26.96 1.96 -16.85
CA THR A 444 -28.27 1.65 -16.25
C THR A 444 -29.19 2.88 -16.26
N TYR A 445 -28.61 4.04 -15.98
CA TYR A 445 -29.29 5.33 -16.06
C TYR A 445 -28.25 6.45 -16.17
N TYR A 446 -28.60 7.52 -16.85
CA TYR A 446 -27.71 8.66 -16.95
C TYR A 446 -28.43 9.97 -17.18
N GLY A 447 -27.67 11.07 -17.17
CA GLY A 447 -28.14 12.39 -17.52
C GLY A 447 -27.76 13.43 -16.49
N LYS A 448 -28.57 14.49 -16.45
CA LYS A 448 -28.38 15.66 -15.61
C LYS A 448 -29.52 15.77 -14.61
N ALA A 449 -29.23 15.67 -13.32
CA ALA A 449 -30.24 15.83 -12.25
C ALA A 449 -29.98 17.11 -11.46
N ILE A 450 -30.88 18.08 -11.58
CA ILE A 450 -30.88 19.30 -10.77
C ILE A 450 -32.08 19.24 -9.84
N ALA A 451 -31.91 19.50 -8.55
CA ALA A 451 -33.03 19.44 -7.62
C ALA A 451 -32.93 20.49 -6.49
N SER A 452 -34.10 20.80 -5.93
CA SER A 452 -34.31 21.55 -4.69
C SER A 452 -34.76 20.58 -3.61
N GLY A 453 -34.32 20.69 -2.37
CA GLY A 453 -34.83 19.82 -1.31
C GLY A 453 -33.90 19.57 -0.14
N LEU A 454 -34.22 18.50 0.58
CA LEU A 454 -33.51 17.98 1.74
C LEU A 454 -32.97 16.59 1.41
N ILE A 455 -31.69 16.37 1.73
CA ILE A 455 -31.02 15.08 1.55
C ILE A 455 -30.35 14.73 2.86
N ASN A 456 -30.58 13.51 3.35
CA ASN A 456 -29.86 12.93 4.47
C ASN A 456 -29.07 11.71 3.96
N LEU A 457 -27.77 11.69 4.26
CA LEU A 457 -26.86 10.60 3.97
C LEU A 457 -26.41 10.00 5.28
N LYS A 458 -26.71 8.72 5.52
CA LYS A 458 -26.42 8.05 6.79
C LYS A 458 -25.84 6.65 6.61
N GLY A 459 -24.76 6.36 7.31
CA GLY A 459 -24.14 5.03 7.29
C GLY A 459 -22.70 5.04 6.77
N PRO A 460 -22.07 3.86 6.67
CA PRO A 460 -20.77 3.70 6.03
C PRO A 460 -20.89 3.85 4.50
N PRO A 461 -19.82 4.22 3.79
CA PRO A 461 -19.83 4.33 2.32
C PRO A 461 -20.36 3.08 1.60
N ASP A 462 -20.00 1.89 2.09
CA ASP A 462 -20.41 0.59 1.52
C ASP A 462 -21.83 0.13 1.94
N ASN A 463 -22.50 0.86 2.83
CA ASN A 463 -23.88 0.60 3.25
C ASN A 463 -24.65 1.91 3.48
N LEU A 464 -24.58 2.80 2.50
CA LEU A 464 -25.11 4.16 2.65
C LEU A 464 -26.63 4.19 2.48
N VAL A 465 -27.32 4.77 3.46
CA VAL A 465 -28.74 5.11 3.38
C VAL A 465 -28.88 6.55 2.92
N MET A 466 -29.64 6.76 1.84
CA MET A 466 -29.93 8.08 1.30
C MET A 466 -31.43 8.37 1.35
N ASP A 467 -31.83 9.28 2.22
CA ASP A 467 -33.20 9.78 2.31
C ASP A 467 -33.28 11.14 1.60
N VAL A 468 -34.07 11.23 0.53
CA VAL A 468 -34.16 12.42 -0.32
C VAL A 468 -35.61 12.84 -0.43
N SER A 469 -35.93 14.06 0.00
CA SER A 469 -37.20 14.72 -0.31
C SER A 469 -36.89 15.92 -1.20
N ALA A 470 -37.14 15.78 -2.50
CA ALA A 470 -36.65 16.74 -3.48
C ALA A 470 -37.64 17.03 -4.62
N LYS A 471 -37.54 18.25 -5.16
CA LYS A 471 -38.26 18.73 -6.32
C LYS A 471 -37.31 18.89 -7.49
N THR A 472 -37.69 18.32 -8.63
CA THR A 472 -36.86 18.43 -9.85
C THR A 472 -36.79 19.88 -10.34
N GLY A 473 -35.57 20.33 -10.64
CA GLY A 473 -35.26 21.67 -11.11
C GLY A 473 -35.11 21.76 -12.63
N LYS A 474 -35.20 22.99 -13.14
CA LYS A 474 -35.09 23.28 -14.57
C LYS A 474 -33.76 22.84 -15.17
N GLY A 475 -33.84 22.18 -16.33
CA GLY A 475 -32.68 21.64 -17.04
C GLY A 475 -32.30 20.22 -16.63
N THR A 476 -33.10 19.60 -15.75
CA THR A 476 -33.03 18.17 -15.49
C THR A 476 -33.38 17.39 -16.76
N LYS A 477 -32.52 16.43 -17.11
CA LYS A 477 -32.70 15.50 -18.22
C LYS A 477 -32.25 14.13 -17.76
N PHE A 478 -33.17 13.19 -17.65
CA PHE A 478 -32.88 11.85 -17.14
C PHE A 478 -33.20 10.81 -18.22
N PHE A 479 -32.28 9.87 -18.42
CA PHE A 479 -32.35 8.86 -19.47
C PHE A 479 -32.30 7.47 -18.83
N ILE A 480 -33.23 6.61 -19.22
CA ILE A 480 -33.33 5.22 -18.76
C ILE A 480 -33.30 4.32 -20.00
N PRO A 481 -32.13 3.75 -20.34
CA PRO A 481 -32.02 2.71 -21.36
C PRO A 481 -32.60 1.38 -20.86
N LEU A 482 -33.46 0.76 -21.67
CA LEU A 482 -34.04 -0.56 -21.44
C LEU A 482 -33.42 -1.63 -22.35
N ASP A 483 -32.52 -1.23 -23.25
CA ASP A 483 -31.77 -2.09 -24.19
C ASP A 483 -30.54 -2.76 -23.57
N SER A 484 -30.21 -2.46 -22.31
CA SER A 484 -29.05 -3.00 -21.58
C SER A 484 -29.12 -4.52 -21.26
N GLY A 485 -30.09 -5.23 -21.85
CA GLY A 485 -30.22 -6.69 -21.82
C GLY A 485 -30.01 -7.37 -23.19
N GLY A 486 -29.31 -6.74 -24.13
CA GLY A 486 -28.91 -7.39 -25.37
C GLY A 486 -27.81 -8.42 -25.14
N GLU A 487 -28.16 -9.63 -24.72
CA GLU A 487 -27.42 -10.80 -25.21
C GLU A 487 -27.38 -10.68 -26.73
N VAL A 488 -26.20 -10.45 -27.27
CA VAL A 488 -25.96 -10.68 -28.68
C VAL A 488 -26.26 -12.16 -28.87
N ASP A 489 -27.42 -12.48 -29.46
CA ASP A 489 -27.60 -13.76 -30.12
C ASP A 489 -26.49 -13.83 -31.18
N GLU A 490 -25.36 -14.43 -30.80
CA GLU A 490 -24.34 -14.86 -31.74
C GLU A 490 -25.03 -15.79 -32.72
N PHE A 491 -25.21 -15.31 -33.95
CA PHE A 491 -25.59 -16.17 -35.05
C PHE A 491 -24.49 -17.22 -35.24
N ASP A 492 -24.83 -18.46 -34.89
CA ASP A 492 -23.99 -19.67 -34.80
C ASP A 492 -23.43 -20.17 -36.16
N PHE A 493 -23.17 -19.29 -37.13
CA PHE A 493 -22.75 -19.67 -38.48
C PHE A 493 -21.55 -18.87 -39.04
N ILE A 494 -20.88 -18.05 -38.24
CA ILE A 494 -19.62 -17.42 -38.66
C ILE A 494 -18.52 -17.70 -37.64
N SER A 495 -17.67 -18.67 -37.95
CA SER A 495 -16.38 -18.86 -37.27
C SER A 495 -15.38 -17.88 -37.87
N PHE A 496 -14.96 -16.89 -37.08
CA PHE A 496 -13.76 -16.11 -37.36
C PHE A 496 -12.56 -16.84 -36.75
N VAL A 497 -11.52 -17.07 -37.56
CA VAL A 497 -10.25 -17.61 -37.07
C VAL A 497 -9.50 -16.45 -36.43
N ASP A 498 -9.31 -16.54 -35.11
CA ASP A 498 -8.60 -15.54 -34.33
C ASP A 498 -7.11 -15.54 -34.70
N ASN A 499 -6.61 -14.38 -35.16
CA ASN A 499 -5.19 -14.07 -35.16
C ASN A 499 -4.97 -13.14 -33.97
N GLU A 500 -4.17 -13.61 -33.02
CA GLU A 500 -3.76 -12.90 -31.80
C GLU A 500 -3.37 -11.44 -32.07
N ILE A 501 -4.28 -10.52 -31.74
CA ILE A 501 -3.96 -9.14 -31.43
C ILE A 501 -4.64 -8.88 -30.10
N GLY A 502 -3.82 -8.72 -29.05
CA GLY A 502 -4.29 -8.36 -27.71
C GLY A 502 -5.01 -7.01 -27.74
N VAL A 503 -6.33 -7.06 -27.92
CA VAL A 503 -7.21 -5.96 -27.54
C VAL A 503 -7.42 -6.15 -26.05
N SER A 504 -6.88 -5.24 -25.26
CA SER A 504 -7.27 -5.11 -23.86
C SER A 504 -8.78 -4.86 -23.85
N GLU A 505 -9.56 -5.85 -23.42
CA GLU A 505 -10.90 -5.58 -22.92
C GLU A 505 -10.74 -4.58 -21.78
N GLU A 506 -11.05 -3.31 -22.04
CA GLU A 506 -11.39 -2.39 -20.97
C GLU A 506 -12.53 -3.07 -20.23
N LYS A 507 -12.24 -3.61 -19.04
CA LYS A 507 -13.26 -4.07 -18.11
C LYS A 507 -14.24 -2.90 -17.98
N GLU A 508 -15.44 -3.06 -18.52
CA GLU A 508 -16.56 -2.25 -18.07
C GLU A 508 -16.63 -2.45 -16.56
N GLU A 509 -16.27 -1.42 -15.81
CA GLU A 509 -16.49 -1.38 -14.37
C GLU A 509 -18.01 -1.44 -14.17
N LYS A 510 -18.54 -2.65 -14.05
CA LYS A 510 -19.92 -2.86 -13.63
C LYS A 510 -20.02 -2.28 -12.23
N VAL A 511 -20.73 -1.15 -12.15
CA VAL A 511 -21.10 -0.51 -10.89
C VAL A 511 -21.84 -1.53 -10.05
N ASP A 512 -21.23 -1.91 -8.93
CA ASP A 512 -21.89 -2.70 -7.91
C ASP A 512 -22.71 -1.77 -7.01
N LEU A 513 -24.04 -1.84 -7.12
CA LEU A 513 -24.97 -1.14 -6.23
C LEU A 513 -25.26 -1.95 -4.95
N SER A 514 -24.58 -3.09 -4.74
CA SER A 514 -24.69 -3.84 -3.49
C SER A 514 -24.24 -2.96 -2.33
N GLY A 515 -25.08 -2.86 -1.30
CA GLY A 515 -24.80 -1.99 -0.15
C GLY A 515 -25.19 -0.51 -0.31
N MET A 516 -26.19 -0.15 -1.12
CA MET A 516 -26.83 1.16 -0.99
C MET A 516 -28.34 1.02 -0.76
N GLN A 517 -28.88 1.81 0.16
CA GLN A 517 -30.32 1.98 0.36
C GLN A 517 -30.72 3.40 -0.02
N MET A 518 -31.73 3.55 -0.87
CA MET A 518 -32.21 4.86 -1.32
C MET A 518 -33.71 4.94 -1.08
N ASN A 519 -34.17 6.01 -0.44
CA ASN A 519 -35.58 6.32 -0.23
C ASN A 519 -35.83 7.74 -0.75
N PHE A 520 -36.39 7.86 -1.96
CA PHE A 520 -36.57 9.14 -2.64
C PHE A 520 -38.06 9.48 -2.74
N GLU A 521 -38.44 10.62 -2.16
CA GLU A 521 -39.72 11.29 -2.37
C GLU A 521 -39.50 12.45 -3.34
N LEU A 522 -39.83 12.23 -4.62
CA LEU A 522 -39.59 13.20 -5.69
C LEU A 522 -40.87 13.87 -6.20
N GLU A 523 -40.90 15.20 -6.14
CA GLU A 523 -41.84 16.02 -6.90
C GLU A 523 -41.24 16.31 -8.29
N VAL A 524 -41.70 15.58 -9.30
CA VAL A 524 -41.32 15.79 -10.70
C VAL A 524 -42.16 16.92 -11.29
N THR A 525 -41.51 17.87 -11.95
CA THR A 525 -42.13 19.05 -12.57
C THR A 525 -41.97 19.02 -14.09
N PRO A 526 -42.78 19.77 -14.85
CA PRO A 526 -42.69 19.82 -16.32
C PRO A 526 -41.40 20.46 -16.84
N ASP A 527 -40.62 21.08 -15.95
CA ASP A 527 -39.30 21.61 -16.25
C ASP A 527 -38.22 20.51 -16.39
N ALA A 528 -38.50 19.30 -15.91
CA ALA A 528 -37.67 18.11 -16.07
C ALA A 528 -38.13 17.27 -17.27
N GLU A 529 -37.16 16.78 -18.04
CA GLU A 529 -37.39 15.89 -19.18
C GLU A 529 -36.91 14.49 -18.84
N VAL A 530 -37.75 13.49 -19.08
CA VAL A 530 -37.40 12.07 -18.93
C VAL A 530 -37.46 11.41 -20.29
N GLN A 531 -36.48 10.56 -20.57
CA GLN A 531 -36.45 9.72 -21.76
C GLN A 531 -36.30 8.25 -21.38
N ILE A 532 -37.22 7.43 -21.89
CA ILE A 532 -37.12 5.97 -21.82
C ILE A 532 -36.70 5.51 -23.20
N ILE A 533 -35.54 4.85 -23.28
CA ILE A 533 -34.90 4.46 -24.54
C ILE A 533 -35.05 2.95 -24.66
N PHE A 534 -35.82 2.49 -25.65
CA PHE A 534 -36.02 1.06 -25.93
C PHE A 534 -35.00 0.51 -26.91
N ASP A 535 -34.63 1.32 -27.91
CA ASP A 535 -33.56 1.00 -28.85
C ASP A 535 -32.95 2.31 -29.39
N SER A 536 -31.73 2.59 -28.95
CA SER A 536 -30.97 3.78 -29.34
C SER A 536 -30.58 3.80 -30.83
N LYS A 537 -30.48 2.64 -31.51
CA LYS A 537 -30.03 2.52 -32.91
C LYS A 537 -31.11 2.94 -33.90
N VAL A 538 -32.37 2.64 -33.57
CA VAL A 538 -33.53 2.98 -34.43
C VAL A 538 -34.31 4.19 -33.92
N GLY A 539 -33.96 4.71 -32.73
CA GLY A 539 -34.55 5.91 -32.14
C GLY A 539 -35.89 5.65 -31.45
N ASP A 540 -36.12 4.43 -30.98
CA ASP A 540 -37.32 4.05 -30.22
C ASP A 540 -37.26 4.64 -28.81
N ILE A 541 -37.75 5.88 -28.67
CA ILE A 541 -37.60 6.70 -27.47
C ILE A 541 -38.95 7.32 -27.12
N ILE A 542 -39.37 7.14 -25.86
CA ILE A 542 -40.42 7.94 -25.24
C ILE A 542 -39.75 9.14 -24.58
N ARG A 543 -40.05 10.35 -25.05
CA ARG A 543 -39.63 11.60 -24.40
C ARG A 543 -40.84 12.29 -23.79
N GLY A 544 -40.76 12.64 -22.53
CA GLY A 544 -41.86 13.28 -21.81
C GLY A 544 -41.42 14.35 -20.82
N ARG A 545 -42.28 15.35 -20.67
CA ARG A 545 -42.31 16.32 -19.57
C ARG A 545 -43.66 16.21 -18.89
N GLY A 546 -43.66 16.26 -17.57
CA GLY A 546 -44.88 15.99 -16.82
C GLY A 546 -44.74 16.26 -15.34
N ASN A 547 -45.84 16.01 -14.63
CA ASN A 547 -45.88 16.11 -13.18
C ASN A 547 -46.01 14.72 -12.57
N ALA A 548 -45.28 14.47 -11.49
CA ALA A 548 -45.45 13.27 -10.71
C ALA A 548 -45.04 13.49 -9.26
N ASN A 549 -45.66 12.75 -8.35
CA ASN A 549 -45.11 12.54 -7.02
C ASN A 549 -44.68 11.08 -6.97
N LEU A 550 -43.37 10.85 -6.99
CA LEU A 550 -42.78 9.52 -7.06
C LEU A 550 -42.16 9.16 -5.72
N LEU A 551 -42.51 8.01 -5.18
CA LEU A 551 -41.74 7.34 -4.15
C LEU A 551 -40.88 6.28 -4.84
N MET A 552 -39.56 6.41 -4.74
CA MET A 552 -38.62 5.42 -5.25
C MET A 552 -37.81 4.83 -4.12
N GLU A 553 -37.68 3.51 -4.12
CA GLU A 553 -36.95 2.76 -3.11
C GLU A 553 -35.97 1.80 -3.77
N ILE A 554 -34.72 1.82 -3.33
CA ILE A 554 -33.72 0.80 -3.64
C ILE A 554 -33.27 0.21 -2.32
N ASN A 555 -33.32 -1.12 -2.20
CA ASN A 555 -32.72 -1.80 -1.06
C ASN A 555 -31.29 -2.27 -1.38
N THR A 556 -30.57 -2.72 -0.35
CA THR A 556 -29.18 -3.18 -0.45
C THR A 556 -28.96 -4.41 -1.33
N LEU A 557 -30.04 -5.07 -1.77
CA LEU A 557 -30.03 -6.20 -2.72
C LEU A 557 -30.29 -5.74 -4.17
N GLY A 558 -30.35 -4.43 -4.41
CA GLY A 558 -30.63 -3.85 -5.73
C GLY A 558 -32.10 -3.94 -6.15
N LYS A 559 -33.03 -4.33 -5.25
CA LYS A 559 -34.45 -4.34 -5.57
C LYS A 559 -34.97 -2.90 -5.64
N PHE A 560 -35.25 -2.46 -6.85
CA PHE A 560 -35.87 -1.17 -7.16
C PHE A 560 -37.40 -1.27 -7.13
N ASN A 561 -38.06 -0.36 -6.42
CA ASN A 561 -39.49 -0.12 -6.52
C ASN A 561 -39.73 1.37 -6.83
N MET A 562 -40.74 1.65 -7.64
CA MET A 562 -41.22 3.01 -7.91
C MET A 562 -42.74 3.02 -7.78
N TYR A 563 -43.26 4.00 -7.04
CA TYR A 563 -44.69 4.20 -6.82
C TYR A 563 -45.07 5.63 -7.16
N GLY A 564 -46.23 5.81 -7.78
CA GLY A 564 -46.80 7.12 -8.10
C GLY A 564 -47.38 7.18 -9.50
N ASP A 565 -48.20 8.21 -9.73
CA ASP A 565 -48.77 8.50 -11.04
C ASP A 565 -47.91 9.56 -11.74
N TYR A 566 -47.51 9.28 -12.98
CA TYR A 566 -46.83 10.24 -13.85
C TYR A 566 -47.79 10.77 -14.91
N ILE A 567 -48.06 12.07 -14.86
CA ILE A 567 -48.94 12.75 -15.82
C ILE A 567 -48.08 13.47 -16.85
N ILE A 568 -48.00 12.91 -18.06
CA ILE A 568 -47.31 13.54 -19.19
C ILE A 568 -48.12 14.76 -19.63
N GLU A 569 -47.51 15.94 -19.59
CA GLU A 569 -48.10 17.19 -20.10
C GLU A 569 -47.74 17.44 -21.57
N SER A 570 -46.52 17.07 -21.95
CA SER A 570 -46.06 17.16 -23.33
C SER A 570 -44.99 16.12 -23.59
N GLY A 571 -45.02 15.53 -24.77
CA GLY A 571 -44.04 14.51 -25.12
C GLY A 571 -44.26 13.96 -26.51
N ASP A 572 -43.32 13.13 -26.93
CA ASP A 572 -43.41 12.41 -28.17
C ASP A 572 -42.88 11.00 -28.01
N TYR A 573 -43.48 10.09 -28.77
CA TYR A 573 -43.04 8.72 -28.89
C TYR A 573 -42.78 8.39 -30.35
N LEU A 574 -41.56 7.97 -30.65
CA LEU A 574 -41.22 7.42 -31.95
C LEU A 574 -41.26 5.90 -31.87
N PHE A 575 -42.36 5.29 -32.34
CA PHE A 575 -42.45 3.84 -32.44
C PHE A 575 -41.74 3.37 -33.70
N THR A 576 -40.82 2.41 -33.53
CA THR A 576 -40.15 1.76 -34.65
C THR A 576 -40.32 0.24 -34.59
N LEU A 577 -40.83 -0.36 -35.66
CA LEU A 577 -40.94 -1.82 -35.77
C LEU A 577 -40.01 -2.34 -36.85
N GLN A 578 -38.88 -2.94 -36.45
CA GLN A 578 -37.93 -3.66 -37.30
C GLN A 578 -37.51 -2.88 -38.58
N ASN A 579 -37.35 -1.56 -38.49
CA ASN A 579 -37.06 -0.66 -39.63
C ASN A 579 -38.12 -0.62 -40.75
N VAL A 580 -39.30 -1.22 -40.55
CA VAL A 580 -40.38 -1.25 -41.56
C VAL A 580 -41.40 -0.14 -41.33
N ILE A 581 -41.65 0.23 -40.07
CA ILE A 581 -42.66 1.22 -39.69
C ILE A 581 -42.06 2.21 -38.71
N ASN A 582 -42.06 3.50 -39.08
CA ASN A 582 -41.75 4.62 -38.19
C ASN A 582 -43.02 5.46 -38.03
N LYS A 583 -43.58 5.51 -36.81
CA LYS A 583 -44.75 6.35 -36.50
C LYS A 583 -44.44 7.23 -35.30
N LYS A 584 -44.57 8.54 -35.50
CA LYS A 584 -44.46 9.53 -34.43
C LYS A 584 -45.83 9.78 -33.82
N PHE A 585 -45.89 9.74 -32.50
CA PHE A 585 -47.04 10.12 -31.70
C PHE A 585 -46.64 11.32 -30.85
N ASP A 586 -47.49 12.34 -30.81
CA ASP A 586 -47.29 13.52 -29.97
C ASP A 586 -48.42 13.55 -28.91
N VAL A 587 -48.09 13.95 -27.68
CA VAL A 587 -49.03 14.18 -26.57
C VAL A 587 -49.08 15.65 -26.23
#